data_AF-A0A538BCW1-F1
#
_entry.id   AF-A0A538BCW1-F1
#
_cell.length_a   1.000
_cell.length_b   1.000
_cell.length_c   1.000
_cell.angle_alpha   90.00
_cell.angle_beta   90.00
_cell.angle_gamma   90.00
#
_symmetry.space_group_name_H-M   'P 1'
#
loop_
_entity.id
_entity.type
_entity.pdbx_description
1 polymer ?
#
loop_
_entity_poly.entity_id
_entity_poly.type
_entity_poly.pdbx_seq_one_letter_code
_entity_poly.pdbx_strand_id
1 'polypeptide(L)'
;GYCYRMLGSAFEADDAVQETMVRAWRNLDSFEGRSALRSWLYRIATNVCLDMLRGRQRRARAMDIGGPHTTDSFRGDTLAEQAWMTPIPDARVLPVDGDPAELAAERETIR
;
A
#
# COMPACT_ATOMS: atom_id res chain seq x y z
N GLY A 1 9.28 0.31 2.05
CA GLY A 1 9.11 -0.24 0.68
C GLY A 1 8.29 -1.51 0.57
N TYR A 2 8.38 -2.49 1.49
CA TYR A 2 7.67 -3.78 1.33
C TYR A 2 6.14 -3.63 1.21
N CYS A 3 5.48 -3.02 2.20
CA CYS A 3 4.02 -2.80 2.17
C CYS A 3 3.60 -1.90 1.00
N TYR A 4 4.40 -0.89 0.65
CA TYR A 4 4.16 -0.03 -0.52
C TYR A 4 4.14 -0.82 -1.83
N ARG A 5 5.05 -1.79 -2.03
CA ARG A 5 5.02 -2.67 -3.21
C ARG A 5 3.79 -3.58 -3.26
N MET A 6 3.18 -3.90 -2.11
CA MET A 6 1.97 -4.72 -2.06
C MET A 6 0.68 -3.91 -2.22
N LEU A 7 0.65 -2.69 -1.69
CA LEU A 7 -0.56 -1.88 -1.58
C LEU A 7 -0.65 -0.79 -2.66
N GLY A 8 0.50 -0.37 -3.23
CA GLY A 8 0.56 0.71 -4.21
C GLY A 8 0.22 2.09 -3.65
N SER A 9 0.03 2.22 -2.34
CA SER A 9 -0.33 3.48 -1.66
C SER A 9 0.66 3.79 -0.56
N ALA A 10 1.25 5.01 -0.56
CA ALA A 10 2.19 5.43 0.47
C ALA A 10 1.52 5.56 1.85
N PHE A 11 0.27 6.03 1.87
CA PHE A 11 -0.52 6.15 3.09
C PHE A 11 -0.90 4.79 3.67
N GLU A 12 -1.47 3.91 2.84
CA GLU A 12 -1.86 2.56 3.30
C GLU A 12 -0.63 1.72 3.69
N ALA A 13 0.52 1.95 3.05
CA ALA A 13 1.77 1.30 3.42
C ALA A 13 2.23 1.66 4.83
N ASP A 14 2.09 2.92 5.24
CA ASP A 14 2.44 3.37 6.59
C ASP A 14 1.51 2.79 7.64
N ASP A 15 0.20 2.81 7.38
CA ASP A 15 -0.79 2.17 8.25
C ASP A 15 -0.51 0.67 8.39
N ALA A 16 -0.19 -0.01 7.29
CA ALA A 16 0.17 -1.43 7.31
C ALA A 16 1.44 -1.70 8.14
N VAL A 17 2.46 -0.83 8.06
CA VAL A 17 3.67 -0.94 8.88
C VAL A 17 3.34 -0.74 10.35
N GLN A 18 2.53 0.25 10.70
CA GLN A 18 2.11 0.50 12.08
C GLN A 18 1.36 -0.70 12.65
N GLU A 19 0.34 -1.20 11.94
CA GLU A 19 -0.43 -2.37 12.34
C GLU A 19 0.46 -3.62 12.47
N THR A 20 1.44 -3.78 11.57
CA THR A 20 2.43 -4.87 11.66
C THR A 20 3.22 -4.78 12.98
N MET A 21 3.72 -3.61 13.34
CA MET A 21 4.48 -3.42 14.58
C MET A 21 3.61 -3.68 15.82
N VAL A 22 2.36 -3.22 15.83
CA VAL A 22 1.42 -3.48 16.93
C VAL A 22 1.13 -4.97 17.07
N ARG A 23 0.88 -5.68 15.95
CA ARG A 23 0.66 -7.14 15.98
C ARG A 23 1.92 -7.89 16.40
N ALA A 24 3.08 -7.47 15.92
CA ALA A 24 4.35 -8.06 16.30
C ALA A 24 4.59 -7.91 17.80
N TRP A 25 4.42 -6.70 18.35
CA TRP A 25 4.59 -6.45 19.78
C TRP A 25 3.66 -7.34 20.63
N ARG A 26 2.37 -7.41 20.28
CA ARG A 26 1.39 -8.23 21.00
C ARG A 26 1.65 -9.74 20.92
N ASN A 27 2.36 -10.20 19.89
CA ASN A 27 2.63 -11.61 19.68
C ASN A 27 4.11 -11.95 19.88
N LEU A 28 4.91 -11.04 20.44
CA LEU A 28 6.35 -11.24 20.58
C LEU A 28 6.67 -12.47 21.42
N ASP A 29 5.90 -12.72 22.49
CA ASP A 29 6.06 -13.88 23.37
C ASP A 29 5.78 -15.22 22.66
N SER A 30 5.05 -15.19 21.54
CA SER A 30 4.77 -16.38 20.71
C SER A 30 5.87 -16.65 19.67
N PHE A 31 6.89 -15.80 19.57
CA PHE A 31 7.97 -16.00 18.62
C PHE A 31 8.97 -17.04 19.14
N GLU A 32 8.84 -18.26 18.62
CA GLU A 32 9.64 -19.43 19.02
C GLU A 32 11.11 -19.42 18.55
N GLY A 33 11.58 -18.37 17.86
CA GLY A 33 12.96 -18.28 17.38
C GLY A 33 13.36 -19.28 16.28
N ARG A 34 12.43 -20.08 15.74
CA ARG A 34 12.68 -21.07 14.67
C ARG A 34 12.97 -20.47 13.30
N SER A 35 12.83 -19.16 13.15
CA SER A 35 13.15 -18.41 11.93
C SER A 35 13.76 -17.06 12.30
N ALA A 36 14.38 -16.36 11.35
CA ALA A 36 14.85 -15.01 11.59
C ALA A 36 13.68 -14.07 11.93
N LEU A 37 13.88 -13.15 12.88
CA LEU A 37 12.88 -12.15 13.27
C LEU A 37 12.34 -11.37 12.05
N ARG A 38 13.21 -11.04 11.10
CA ARG A 38 12.84 -10.39 9.84
C ARG A 38 11.80 -11.20 9.05
N SER A 39 12.00 -12.50 8.93
CA SER A 39 11.08 -13.40 8.21
C SER A 39 9.73 -13.47 8.92
N TRP A 40 9.74 -13.49 10.26
CA TRP A 40 8.52 -13.47 11.05
C TRP A 40 7.75 -12.15 10.91
N LEU A 41 8.43 -11.00 10.94
CA LEU A 41 7.83 -9.69 10.72
C LEU A 41 7.26 -9.55 9.31
N TYR A 42 7.97 -10.04 8.28
CA TYR A 42 7.45 -10.02 6.91
C TYR A 42 6.20 -10.86 6.75
N ARG A 43 6.10 -12.03 7.39
CA ARG A 43 4.86 -12.81 7.39
C ARG A 43 3.68 -12.04 7.97
N ILE A 44 3.89 -11.30 9.07
CA ILE A 44 2.85 -10.44 9.65
C ILE A 44 2.47 -9.33 8.67
N ALA A 45 3.45 -8.62 8.11
CA ALA A 45 3.23 -7.56 7.14
C ALA A 45 2.49 -8.05 5.87
N THR A 46 2.84 -9.23 5.35
CA THR A 46 2.13 -9.85 4.23
C THR A 46 0.66 -10.05 4.57
N ASN A 47 0.35 -10.63 5.73
CA ASN A 47 -1.02 -10.88 6.14
C ASN A 47 -1.81 -9.57 6.29
N VAL A 48 -1.23 -8.56 6.93
CA VAL A 48 -1.85 -7.21 7.05
C VAL A 48 -2.17 -6.63 5.68
N CYS A 49 -1.21 -6.65 4.74
CA CYS A 49 -1.41 -6.12 3.40
C CYS A 49 -2.50 -6.90 2.64
N LEU A 50 -2.50 -8.23 2.72
CA LEU A 50 -3.51 -9.07 2.09
C LEU A 50 -4.92 -8.81 2.65
N ASP A 51 -5.04 -8.59 3.96
CA ASP A 51 -6.32 -8.27 4.60
C ASP A 51 -6.85 -6.90 4.16
N MET A 52 -5.99 -5.89 4.03
CA MET A 52 -6.36 -4.58 3.50
C MET A 52 -6.85 -4.67 2.05
N LEU A 53 -6.15 -5.41 1.18
CA LEU A 53 -6.56 -5.65 -0.21
C LEU A 53 -7.92 -6.36 -0.30
N ARG A 54 -8.16 -7.38 0.54
CA ARG A 54 -9.47 -8.06 0.63
C ARG A 54 -10.58 -7.12 1.10
N GLY A 55 -10.28 -6.24 2.05
CA GLY A 55 -11.22 -5.22 2.55
C GLY A 55 -11.62 -4.22 1.45
N ARG A 56 -10.66 -3.78 0.63
CA ARG A 56 -10.90 -2.89 -0.52
C ARG A 56 -11.84 -3.51 -1.56
N GLN A 57 -11.59 -4.76 -1.94
CA GLN A 57 -12.44 -5.48 -2.90
C GLN A 57 -13.90 -5.62 -2.43
N ARG A 58 -14.13 -5.81 -1.12
CA ARG A 58 -15.49 -5.85 -0.56
C ARG A 58 -16.19 -4.50 -0.59
N ARG A 59 -15.49 -3.39 -0.33
CA ARG A 59 -16.06 -2.03 -0.41
C ARG A 59 -16.41 -1.64 -1.84
N ALA A 60 -15.56 -1.98 -2.81
CA ALA A 60 -15.79 -1.68 -4.22
C ALA A 60 -17.06 -2.36 -4.77
N ARG A 61 -17.35 -3.62 -4.38
CA ARG A 61 -18.53 -4.38 -4.81
C ARG A 61 -19.87 -3.84 -4.29
N ALA A 62 -19.88 -3.06 -3.21
CA ALA A 62 -21.13 -2.49 -2.69
C ALA A 62 -21.72 -1.40 -3.60
N MET A 63 -20.93 -0.88 -4.54
CA MET A 63 -21.37 0.11 -5.54
C MET A 63 -22.17 -0.52 -6.70
N ASP A 64 -22.28 -1.85 -6.79
CA ASP A 64 -23.04 -2.56 -7.83
C ASP A 64 -24.56 -2.70 -7.51
N ILE A 65 -25.07 -1.99 -6.50
CA ILE A 65 -26.50 -1.96 -6.18
C ILE A 65 -27.15 -0.80 -6.96
N GLY A 66 -27.22 -0.92 -8.28
CA GLY A 66 -27.81 0.07 -9.19
C GLY A 66 -28.39 -0.60 -10.45
N GLY A 67 -29.51 -0.06 -10.95
CA GLY A 67 -30.29 -0.60 -12.08
C GLY A 67 -29.53 -0.66 -13.42
N PRO A 68 -30.13 -1.26 -14.47
CA PRO A 68 -29.42 -1.82 -15.61
C PRO A 68 -28.62 -0.78 -16.43
N HIS A 69 -27.35 -1.08 -16.66
CA HIS A 69 -26.48 -0.37 -17.59
C HIS A 69 -26.63 -0.92 -19.02
N THR A 70 -26.65 -0.04 -20.04
CA THR A 70 -26.69 -0.43 -21.47
C THR A 70 -25.28 -0.64 -22.05
N THR A 71 -25.19 -1.49 -23.07
CA THR A 71 -24.00 -2.18 -23.60
C THR A 71 -22.89 -1.36 -24.27
N ASP A 72 -22.82 -0.04 -24.08
CA ASP A 72 -21.56 0.73 -24.31
C ASP A 72 -20.64 0.69 -23.07
N SER A 73 -20.92 -0.32 -22.24
CA SER A 73 -20.26 -0.72 -21.02
C SER A 73 -18.82 -1.12 -21.32
N PHE A 74 -17.92 -0.14 -21.16
CA PHE A 74 -16.48 -0.25 -20.94
C PHE A 74 -16.00 -1.69 -20.78
N ARG A 75 -15.54 -2.25 -21.90
CA ARG A 75 -14.90 -3.56 -21.95
C ARG A 75 -13.38 -3.39 -21.94
N GLY A 76 -12.89 -2.62 -20.98
CA GLY A 76 -11.50 -2.75 -20.54
C GLY A 76 -11.51 -3.72 -19.39
N ASP A 77 -10.64 -4.73 -19.39
CA ASP A 77 -10.34 -5.47 -18.18
C ASP A 77 -10.09 -4.42 -17.08
N THR A 78 -10.89 -4.46 -16.01
CA THR A 78 -10.67 -3.59 -14.86
C THR A 78 -9.26 -3.89 -14.39
N LEU A 79 -8.32 -3.02 -14.74
CA LEU A 79 -6.95 -3.13 -14.26
C LEU A 79 -7.05 -3.29 -12.75
N ALA A 80 -6.36 -4.30 -12.20
CA ALA A 80 -6.31 -4.48 -10.76
C ALA A 80 -5.98 -3.11 -10.14
N GLU A 81 -6.71 -2.67 -9.12
CA GLU A 81 -6.49 -1.33 -8.54
C GLU A 81 -5.03 -1.09 -8.11
N GLN A 82 -4.27 -2.17 -7.87
CA GLN A 82 -2.82 -2.18 -7.65
C GLN A 82 -2.00 -1.64 -8.83
N ALA A 83 -2.57 -1.55 -10.04
CA ALA A 83 -1.96 -0.95 -11.22
C ALA A 83 -1.85 0.58 -11.10
N TRP A 84 -2.64 1.20 -10.23
CA TRP A 84 -2.58 2.63 -9.94
C TRP A 84 -1.77 2.83 -8.66
N MET A 85 -0.45 3.03 -8.82
CA MET A 85 0.42 3.41 -7.71
C MET A 85 0.26 4.90 -7.41
N THR A 86 0.04 5.25 -6.15
CA THR A 86 0.09 6.65 -5.73
C THR A 86 1.54 7.13 -5.74
N PRO A 87 1.83 8.34 -6.21
CA PRO A 87 3.16 8.90 -6.07
C PRO A 87 3.57 8.96 -4.59
N ILE A 88 4.85 8.69 -4.32
CA ILE A 88 5.41 8.88 -2.98
C ILE A 88 5.39 10.39 -2.67
N PRO A 89 4.92 10.83 -1.49
CA PRO A 89 4.92 12.24 -1.14
C PRO A 89 6.32 12.84 -1.21
N ASP A 90 6.44 14.00 -1.85
CA ASP A 90 7.71 14.68 -2.08
C ASP A 90 8.53 14.88 -0.82
N ALA A 91 7.91 15.19 0.32
CA ALA A 91 8.58 15.34 1.61
C ALA A 91 9.33 14.08 2.09
N ARG A 92 9.11 12.91 1.46
CA ARG A 92 9.84 11.66 1.75
C ARG A 92 10.99 11.40 0.79
N VAL A 93 11.06 12.11 -0.32
CA VAL A 93 12.02 11.87 -1.40
C VAL A 93 12.91 13.09 -1.64
N LEU A 94 12.44 14.28 -1.30
CA LEU A 94 13.13 15.55 -1.45
C LEU A 94 13.58 16.10 -0.08
N PRO A 95 14.71 16.84 -0.02
CA PRO A 95 15.11 17.62 1.14
C PRO A 95 14.05 18.66 1.52
N VAL A 96 13.73 18.78 2.82
CA VAL A 96 12.69 19.73 3.31
C VAL A 96 13.16 21.19 3.22
N ASP A 97 14.47 21.43 3.28
CA ASP A 97 15.10 22.76 3.32
C ASP A 97 16.02 23.03 2.11
N GLY A 98 15.80 22.34 0.99
CA GLY A 98 16.60 22.50 -0.24
C GLY A 98 16.29 23.79 -1.01
N ASP A 99 17.23 24.25 -1.84
CA ASP A 99 16.99 25.33 -2.82
C ASP A 99 15.82 24.94 -3.74
N PRO A 100 14.78 25.79 -3.91
CA PRO A 100 13.67 25.52 -4.82
C PRO A 100 14.07 25.07 -6.24
N ALA A 101 15.20 25.55 -6.76
CA ALA A 101 15.70 25.16 -8.08
C ALA A 101 16.22 23.70 -8.09
N GLU A 102 16.91 23.28 -7.04
CA GLU A 102 17.39 21.90 -6.88
C GLU A 102 16.23 20.93 -6.65
N LEU A 103 15.23 21.31 -5.83
CA LEU A 103 14.03 20.52 -5.57
C LEU A 103 13.19 20.27 -6.84
N ALA A 104 13.15 21.24 -7.75
CA ALA A 104 12.45 21.10 -9.03
C ALA A 104 13.16 20.09 -9.96
N ALA A 105 14.50 20.12 -10.00
CA ALA A 105 15.29 19.17 -10.79
C ALA A 105 15.16 17.74 -10.26
N GLU A 106 15.19 17.55 -8.94
CA GLU A 106 15.00 16.23 -8.32
C GLU A 106 13.61 15.65 -8.59
N ARG A 107 12.55 16.48 -8.56
CA ARG A 107 11.17 16.06 -8.89
C ARG A 107 11.05 15.49 -10.30
N GLU A 108 11.74 16.05 -11.28
CA GLU A 108 11.71 15.55 -12.66
C GLU A 108 12.36 14.17 -12.79
N THR A 109 13.32 13.84 -11.93
CA THR A 109 13.99 12.52 -11.97
C THR A 109 13.20 11.40 -11.30
N ILE A 110 12.22 11.75 -10.46
CA ILE A 110 11.43 10.80 -9.65
C ILE A 110 10.12 10.39 -10.35
N ARG A 111 9.67 11.16 -11.36
CA ARG A 111 8.42 10.92 -12.11
C ARG A 111 8.66 10.12 -13.38
#